data_AF-A0A370KF66-F1
#
_entry.id   AF-A0A370KF66-F1
#
_cell.length_a   1.000
_cell.length_b   1.000
_cell.length_c   1.000
_cell.angle_alpha   90.00
_cell.angle_beta   90.00
_cell.angle_gamma   90.00
#
_symmetry.space_group_name_H-M   'P 1'
#
loop_
_entity.id
_entity.type
_entity.pdbx_description
1 polymer ?
#
loop_
_entity_poly.entity_id
_entity_poly.type
_entity_poly.pdbx_seq_one_letter_code
_entity_poly.pdbx_strand_id
1 'polypeptide(L)' 'MFGVGLNYKFVLIEGTSDGWRELVFEESVMEIDGPLLKLSSGRIINSHSSLFVSATPITALSSTSAAGTGV' A
#
# COMPACT_ATOMS: atom_id res chain seq x y z
N MET A 1 -3.55 -9.14 7.68
CA MET A 1 -4.83 -8.60 7.18
C MET A 1 -4.61 -7.13 6.88
N PHE A 2 -5.05 -6.64 5.72
CA PHE A 2 -4.95 -5.22 5.35
C PHE A 2 -5.94 -4.38 6.16
N GLY A 3 -5.60 -3.12 6.41
CA GLY A 3 -6.48 -2.14 7.05
C GLY A 3 -6.95 -1.10 6.04
N VAL A 4 -8.27 -0.88 5.99
CA VAL A 4 -8.87 0.21 5.21
C VAL A 4 -8.43 1.56 5.78
N GLY A 5 -8.06 2.49 4.90
CA GLY A 5 -7.55 3.81 5.25
C GLY A 5 -6.05 3.84 5.58
N LEU A 6 -5.38 2.68 5.65
CA LEU A 6 -3.93 2.62 5.87
C LEU A 6 -3.17 2.69 4.55
N ASN A 7 -1.99 3.31 4.61
CA ASN A 7 -1.07 3.42 3.50
C ASN A 7 -0.03 2.28 3.57
N TYR A 8 0.30 1.71 2.41
CA TYR A 8 1.22 0.60 2.28
C TYR A 8 2.19 0.86 1.14
N LYS A 9 3.41 0.36 1.29
CA LYS A 9 4.34 0.15 0.18
C LYS A 9 4.07 -1.22 -0.42
N PHE A 10 3.51 -1.25 -1.63
CA PHE A 10 3.22 -2.44 -2.39
C PHE A 10 4.39 -2.82 -3.30
N VAL A 11 4.63 -4.12 -3.43
CA VAL A 11 5.54 -4.70 -4.41
C VAL A 11 4.79 -5.78 -5.18
N LEU A 12 4.70 -5.61 -6.50
CA LEU A 12 4.11 -6.59 -7.42
C LEU A 12 5.10 -6.92 -8.53
N ILE A 13 4.94 -8.08 -9.14
CA ILE A 13 5.58 -8.41 -10.41
C ILE A 13 4.60 -8.05 -11.53
N GLU A 14 5.07 -7.28 -12.51
CA GLU A 14 4.33 -7.00 -13.73
C GLU A 14 5.05 -7.54 -14.97
N GLY A 15 4.27 -8.06 -15.91
CA GLY A 15 4.76 -8.44 -17.23
C GLY A 15 4.77 -7.23 -18.15
N THR A 16 5.92 -7.00 -18.79
CA THR A 16 6.11 -5.96 -19.82
C THR A 16 6.56 -6.61 -21.13
N SER A 17 6.62 -5.83 -22.22
CA SER A 17 7.17 -6.31 -23.50
C SER A 17 8.57 -6.88 -23.38
N ASP A 18 9.35 -6.38 -22.42
CA ASP A 18 10.77 -6.72 -22.24
C ASP A 18 10.98 -7.83 -21.20
N GLY A 19 9.90 -8.44 -20.70
CA GLY A 19 9.93 -9.45 -19.65
C GLY A 19 9.27 -9.01 -18.35
N TRP A 20 9.68 -9.64 -17.24
CA TRP A 20 9.11 -9.42 -15.91
C TRP A 20 9.91 -8.38 -15.13
N ARG A 21 9.21 -7.49 -14.42
CA ARG A 21 9.84 -6.51 -13.53
C ARG A 21 9.06 -6.35 -12.23
N GLU A 22 9.75 -5.86 -11.21
CA GLU A 22 9.10 -5.41 -9.97
C GLU A 22 8.51 -4.00 -10.17
N LEU A 23 7.24 -3.86 -9.81
CA LEU A 23 6.54 -2.60 -9.67
C LEU A 23 6.39 -2.29 -8.18
N VAL A 24 7.04 -1.21 -7.74
CA VAL A 24 7.01 -0.73 -6.35
C VAL A 24 6.28 0.61 -6.30
N PHE A 25 5.27 0.71 -5.45
CA PHE A 25 4.48 1.94 -5.29
C PHE A 25 3.85 2.03 -3.90
N GLU A 26 3.48 3.23 -3.48
CA GLU A 26 2.88 3.50 -2.19
C GLU A 26 1.44 3.95 -2.38
N GLU A 27 0.51 3.34 -1.64
CA GLU A 27 -0.89 3.64 -1.81
C GLU A 27 -1.77 3.25 -0.62
N SER A 28 -2.89 3.95 -0.46
CA SER A 28 -3.87 3.65 0.57
C SER A 28 -4.90 2.63 0.11
N VAL A 29 -5.21 1.66 0.98
CA VAL A 29 -6.30 0.70 0.75
C VAL A 29 -7.64 1.37 1.09
N MET A 30 -8.55 1.44 0.12
CA MET A 30 -9.88 2.06 0.28
C MET A 30 -10.99 1.05 0.54
N GLU A 31 -10.87 -0.16 -0.01
CA GLU A 31 -11.89 -1.21 0.12
C GLU A 31 -11.22 -2.59 0.07
N ILE A 32 -11.78 -3.56 0.78
CA ILE A 32 -11.32 -4.94 0.82
C ILE A 32 -12.51 -5.85 0.50
N ASP A 33 -12.39 -6.64 -0.57
CA ASP A 33 -13.38 -7.64 -0.96
C ASP A 33 -12.70 -8.99 -1.15
N GLY A 34 -12.75 -9.83 -0.10
CA GLY A 34 -12.00 -11.09 -0.05
C GLY A 34 -10.50 -10.84 -0.27
N PRO A 35 -9.88 -11.41 -1.32
CA PRO A 35 -8.46 -11.19 -1.64
C PRO A 35 -8.21 -9.89 -2.44
N LEU A 36 -9.26 -9.22 -2.93
CA LEU A 36 -9.16 -8.00 -3.74
C LEU A 36 -9.03 -6.77 -2.85
N LEU A 37 -8.09 -5.90 -3.22
CA LEU A 37 -7.86 -4.60 -2.58
C LEU A 37 -8.12 -3.51 -3.61
N LYS A 38 -9.00 -2.58 -3.29
CA LYS A 38 -9.20 -1.36 -4.06
C LYS A 38 -8.37 -0.25 -3.44
N LEU A 39 -7.55 0.41 -4.24
CA LEU A 39 -6.61 1.42 -3.81
C LEU A 39 -7.13 2.83 -4.13
N SER A 40 -6.52 3.85 -3.54
CA SER A 40 -6.96 5.26 -3.66
C SER A 40 -6.98 5.83 -5.09
N SER A 41 -6.15 5.30 -5.99
CA SER A 41 -6.13 5.63 -7.43
C SER A 41 -7.26 4.99 -8.22
N GLY A 42 -8.03 4.10 -7.60
CA GLY A 42 -9.00 3.23 -8.27
C GLY A 42 -8.40 1.92 -8.80
N ARG A 43 -7.08 1.72 -8.68
CA ARG A 43 -6.44 0.42 -8.99
C ARG A 43 -7.03 -0.68 -8.11
N ILE A 44 -7.26 -1.85 -8.69
CA ILE A 44 -7.66 -3.06 -7.95
C ILE A 44 -6.54 -4.08 -8.07
N ILE A 45 -6.06 -4.62 -6.95
CA ILE A 45 -5.05 -5.67 -6.91
C ILE A 45 -5.56 -6.90 -6.15
N ASN A 46 -5.08 -8.09 -6.53
CA ASN A 46 -5.39 -9.33 -5.83
C ASN A 46 -4.19 -9.74 -4.95
N SER A 47 -4.38 -9.68 -3.63
CA SER A 47 -3.35 -10.00 -2.64
C SER A 47 -2.98 -11.49 -2.54
N HIS A 48 -3.76 -12.37 -3.18
CA HIS A 48 -3.46 -13.80 -3.31
C HIS A 48 -2.86 -14.15 -4.68
N SER A 49 -2.63 -13.17 -5.55
CA SER A 49 -1.97 -13.41 -6.83
C SER A 49 -0.54 -13.91 -6.61
N SER A 50 -0.06 -14.83 -7.46
CA SER A 50 1.35 -15.22 -7.49
C SER A 50 2.29 -14.07 -7.89
N LEU A 51 1.74 -13.00 -8.46
CA LEU A 51 2.45 -11.77 -8.81
C LEU A 51 2.48 -10.76 -7.65
N PHE A 52 1.76 -11.02 -6.56
CA PHE A 52 1.80 -10.19 -5.37
C PHE A 52 3.00 -10.61 -4.52
N VAL A 53 3.96 -9.72 -4.33
CA VAL A 53 5.18 -10.03 -3.57
C VAL A 53 5.02 -9.64 -2.12
N SER A 54 4.68 -8.37 -1.84
CA SER A 54 4.54 -7.89 -0.47
C SER A 54 3.74 -6.59 -0.37
N ALA A 55 3.28 -6.31 0.84
CA ALA A 55 2.81 -4.99 1.25
C ALA A 55 3.25 -4.69 2.66
N THR A 56 4.05 -3.64 2.82
CA THR A 56 4.55 -3.21 4.12
C THR A 56 3.79 -1.97 4.56
N PRO A 57 3.13 -1.96 5.73
CA PRO A 57 2.45 -0.77 6.24
C PRO A 57 3.44 0.39 6.37
N ILE A 58 3.05 1.56 5.90
CA ILE A 58 3.80 2.79 6.13
C ILE A 58 3.24 3.40 7.41
N THR A 59 3.94 3.19 8.52
CA THR A 59 3.63 3.91 9.76
C THR A 59 3.98 5.37 9.53
N ALA A 60 2.96 6.24 9.46
CA ALA A 60 3.17 7.67 9.57
C ALA A 60 3.81 7.91 10.96
N LEU A 61 5.11 8.20 10.99
CA LEU A 61 5.76 8.74 12.18
C LEU A 61 5.02 10.05 12.49
N SER A 62 4.13 10.01 13.48
CA SER A 62 3.42 11.18 13.94
C SER A 62 4.47 12.14 14.49
N SER A 63 4.79 13.20 13.75
CA SER A 63 5.54 14.34 14.26
C SER A 63 4.62 15.08 15.23
N THR A 64 4.57 14.61 16.48
CA THR A 64 4.11 15.41 17.61
C THR A 64 5.13 16.54 17.78
N SER A 65 4.97 17.63 17.03
CA SER A 65 5.61 18.89 17.37
C SER A 65 4.91 19.38 18.64
N ALA A 66 5.49 19.06 19.79
CA ALA A 66 5.01 19.51 21.08
C ALA A 66 4.99 21.04 21.09
N ALA A 67 3.81 21.63 20.89
CA ALA A 67 3.53 23.00 21.26
C ALA A 67 3.54 23.06 22.79
N GLY A 68 4.73 23.28 23.35
CA GLY A 68 4.92 23.61 24.76
C GLY A 68 5.25 25.09 24.90
N THR A 69 4.25 25.96 24.71
CA THR A 69 4.26 27.33 25.22
C THR A 69 3.82 27.34 26.68
N GLY A 70 4.63 27.95 27.54
CA GLY A 70 4.25 28.47 28.86
C GLY A 70 4.71 27.62 30.04
N VAL A 71 5.77 28.04 30.74
CA VAL A 71 5.70 28.94 31.92
C VAL A 71 6.97 29.79 31.96
#